data_AF-G0SF88-F1
#
_entry.id   AF-G0SF88-F1
#
_cell.length_a   1.000
_cell.length_b   1.000
_cell.length_c   1.000
_cell.angle_alpha   90.00
_cell.angle_beta   90.00
_cell.angle_gamma   90.00
#
_symmetry.space_group_name_H-M   'P 1'
#
loop_
_entity.id
_entity.type
_entity.pdbx_description
1 polymer ?
#
loop_
_entity_poly.entity_id
_entity_poly.type
_entity_poly.pdbx_seq_one_letter_code
_entity_poly.pdbx_strand_id
1 'polypeptide(L)'
;MGTEDTRQNSGTSFFEKFSYFHDYDPAGGFVHYNLTYATSDTVIIKVDTTVGPGSEPDASTGRFSVRLESKKHPNNWPMNGEIDILETANIQDPSSPDTSAIMALHTTEGCTMQSVQREMTGSAGQSDCHNATNYNTGCVVTTKDYSSIDGGNAAARAFNAAGGSGIVALEWREEGIRLWVFPREEGGLQRMIGSSMPDPSVWGRPIADFPSTKCDIGAHFRNQSIIVNIDLCGYMTEATWESSGCGPQSCVEFVANNPLAFQNAYWEFGEFRVYQAI
;
A
#
# COMPACT_ATOMS: atom_id res chain seq x y z
N MET A 1 8.86 -18.68 -13.35
CA MET A 1 8.56 -18.24 -14.74
C MET A 1 7.04 -18.11 -14.85
N GLY A 2 6.52 -17.00 -15.36
CA GLY A 2 5.08 -16.80 -15.55
C GLY A 2 4.73 -16.30 -16.94
N THR A 3 3.51 -16.57 -17.40
CA THR A 3 2.93 -15.97 -18.60
C THR A 3 2.02 -14.81 -18.21
N GLU A 4 1.94 -13.79 -19.06
CA GLU A 4 1.04 -12.67 -18.86
C GLU A 4 -0.42 -13.15 -18.93
N ASP A 5 -1.13 -13.12 -17.82
CA ASP A 5 -2.59 -13.09 -17.85
C ASP A 5 -2.95 -11.66 -18.27
N THR A 6 -3.15 -11.45 -19.58
CA THR A 6 -3.29 -10.18 -20.36
C THR A 6 -4.18 -9.09 -19.75
N ARG A 7 -3.84 -8.63 -18.55
CA ARG A 7 -4.51 -7.57 -17.79
C ARG A 7 -3.50 -6.47 -17.55
N GLN A 8 -3.01 -5.89 -18.65
CA GLN A 8 -2.32 -4.60 -18.61
C GLN A 8 -3.38 -3.52 -18.35
N ASN A 9 -3.27 -2.83 -17.22
CA ASN A 9 -4.20 -1.78 -16.84
C ASN A 9 -3.47 -0.45 -16.82
N SER A 10 -3.68 0.38 -17.84
CA SER A 10 -3.10 1.72 -17.94
C SER A 10 -4.12 2.73 -18.48
N GLY A 11 -3.87 4.00 -18.18
CA GLY A 11 -4.65 5.12 -18.68
C GLY A 11 -6.17 5.03 -18.40
N THR A 12 -6.99 5.49 -19.34
CA THR A 12 -8.46 5.57 -19.18
C THR A 12 -9.14 4.21 -19.02
N SER A 13 -8.51 3.13 -19.53
CA SER A 13 -9.03 1.76 -19.43
C SER A 13 -8.83 1.15 -18.03
N PHE A 14 -7.94 1.73 -17.22
CA PHE A 14 -7.62 1.24 -15.88
C PHE A 14 -8.88 1.17 -15.00
N PHE A 15 -9.64 2.26 -14.92
CA PHE A 15 -10.82 2.33 -14.05
C PHE A 15 -11.95 1.38 -14.47
N GLU A 16 -11.97 0.89 -15.71
CA GLU A 16 -12.94 -0.11 -16.14
C GLU A 16 -12.77 -1.44 -15.40
N LYS A 17 -11.57 -1.71 -14.87
CA LYS A 17 -11.23 -2.92 -14.12
C LYS A 17 -11.38 -2.76 -12.61
N PHE A 18 -11.72 -1.57 -12.12
CA PHE A 18 -11.88 -1.28 -10.68
C PHE A 18 -13.28 -0.77 -10.37
N SER A 19 -13.77 -1.13 -9.19
CA SER A 19 -14.95 -0.55 -8.57
C SER A 19 -14.55 0.60 -7.67
N TYR A 20 -15.39 1.63 -7.62
CA TYR A 20 -15.25 2.74 -6.70
C TYR A 20 -15.95 2.38 -5.40
N PHE A 21 -15.17 2.21 -4.35
CA PHE A 21 -15.71 2.06 -3.01
C PHE A 21 -16.23 3.41 -2.54
N HIS A 22 -17.42 3.42 -1.94
CA HIS A 22 -18.13 4.65 -1.55
C HIS A 22 -18.89 4.48 -0.22
N ASP A 23 -18.69 3.36 0.46
CA ASP A 23 -19.22 3.13 1.80
C ASP A 23 -18.29 3.76 2.86
N TYR A 24 -18.67 3.61 4.13
CA TYR A 24 -17.83 4.02 5.25
C TYR A 24 -16.48 3.30 5.24
N ASP A 25 -15.44 4.03 5.60
CA ASP A 25 -14.11 3.46 5.67
C ASP A 25 -14.00 2.36 6.76
N PRO A 26 -13.59 1.13 6.41
CA PRO A 26 -13.47 0.04 7.38
C PRO A 26 -12.41 0.26 8.47
N ALA A 27 -11.44 1.13 8.26
CA ALA A 27 -10.41 1.49 9.22
C ALA A 27 -10.81 2.72 10.08
N GLY A 28 -12.05 3.20 9.93
CA GLY A 28 -12.59 4.30 10.73
C GLY A 28 -12.05 5.67 10.33
N GLY A 29 -11.57 5.81 9.10
CA GLY A 29 -11.05 7.07 8.58
C GLY A 29 -12.06 8.22 8.52
N PHE A 30 -11.54 9.44 8.63
CA PHE A 30 -12.22 10.71 8.40
C PHE A 30 -12.19 11.06 6.89
N VAL A 31 -12.86 10.23 6.10
CA VAL A 31 -12.76 10.27 4.64
C VAL A 31 -14.11 10.05 3.96
N HIS A 32 -14.28 10.67 2.79
CA HIS A 32 -15.39 10.39 1.86
C HIS A 32 -14.82 9.93 0.51
N TYR A 33 -15.07 8.69 0.10
CA TYR A 33 -14.49 8.16 -1.13
C TYR A 33 -15.27 8.60 -2.39
N ASN A 34 -14.84 9.69 -3.05
CA ASN A 34 -15.52 10.28 -4.21
C ASN A 34 -14.64 11.18 -5.12
N LEU A 35 -13.39 10.82 -5.40
CA LEU A 35 -12.53 11.55 -6.36
C LEU A 35 -11.78 10.57 -7.27
N THR A 36 -11.41 10.94 -8.50
CA THR A 36 -10.39 10.27 -9.34
C THR A 36 -10.16 11.04 -10.64
N TYR A 37 -9.01 10.83 -11.29
CA TYR A 37 -8.76 11.28 -12.65
C TYR A 37 -7.80 10.33 -13.38
N ALA A 38 -8.02 10.07 -14.68
CA ALA A 38 -7.06 9.35 -15.52
C ALA A 38 -6.90 10.06 -16.86
N THR A 39 -5.70 9.94 -17.41
CA THR A 39 -5.35 10.33 -18.79
C THR A 39 -5.21 9.09 -19.66
N SER A 40 -4.83 9.23 -20.94
CA SER A 40 -4.51 8.08 -21.78
C SER A 40 -3.30 7.28 -21.28
N ASP A 41 -2.41 7.92 -20.52
CA ASP A 41 -1.07 7.37 -20.22
C ASP A 41 -0.85 7.14 -18.72
N THR A 42 -1.58 7.85 -17.85
CA THR A 42 -1.42 7.79 -16.39
C THR A 42 -2.74 7.78 -15.65
N VAL A 43 -2.74 7.18 -14.46
CA VAL A 43 -3.87 7.13 -13.54
C VAL A 43 -3.50 7.88 -12.28
N ILE A 44 -4.30 8.87 -11.89
CA ILE A 44 -4.06 9.69 -10.70
C ILE A 44 -5.22 9.53 -9.72
N ILE A 45 -4.86 9.13 -8.50
CA ILE A 45 -5.77 8.96 -7.37
C ILE A 45 -5.31 9.91 -6.30
N LYS A 46 -6.13 10.88 -5.89
CA LYS A 46 -5.70 11.97 -5.01
C LYS A 46 -6.74 12.38 -4.00
N VAL A 47 -6.27 12.92 -2.88
CA VAL A 47 -7.08 13.57 -1.85
C VAL A 47 -7.57 14.94 -2.34
N ASP A 48 -8.75 15.37 -1.90
CA ASP A 48 -9.25 16.73 -2.13
C ASP A 48 -8.39 17.78 -1.47
N THR A 49 -8.09 18.83 -2.23
CA THR A 49 -7.30 19.98 -1.78
C THR A 49 -8.05 21.30 -1.87
N THR A 50 -9.37 21.26 -2.07
CA THR A 50 -10.15 22.44 -2.45
C THR A 50 -11.21 22.84 -1.44
N VAL A 51 -11.72 21.89 -0.64
CA VAL A 51 -12.83 22.13 0.29
C VAL A 51 -12.46 21.85 1.75
N GLY A 52 -13.19 22.53 2.64
CA GLY A 52 -13.12 22.39 4.10
C GLY A 52 -14.51 22.55 4.74
N PRO A 53 -14.61 22.64 6.08
CA PRO A 53 -15.87 22.83 6.78
C PRO A 53 -16.69 24.01 6.24
N GLY A 54 -17.95 23.76 5.88
CA GLY A 54 -18.89 24.76 5.35
C GLY A 54 -18.69 25.11 3.88
N SER A 55 -17.85 24.37 3.15
CA SER A 55 -17.78 24.41 1.68
C SER A 55 -18.92 23.62 1.05
N GLU A 56 -19.10 23.74 -0.26
CA GLU A 56 -19.99 22.88 -1.04
C GLU A 56 -19.17 22.19 -2.14
N PRO A 57 -18.93 20.86 -2.06
CA PRO A 57 -19.37 19.94 -1.00
C PRO A 57 -18.63 20.15 0.33
N ASP A 58 -19.29 19.82 1.45
CA ASP A 58 -18.76 20.02 2.81
C ASP A 58 -17.82 18.87 3.24
N ALA A 59 -16.62 19.22 3.68
CA ALA A 59 -15.61 18.28 4.20
C ALA A 59 -15.58 18.19 5.73
N SER A 60 -16.55 18.78 6.44
CA SER A 60 -16.63 18.78 7.91
C SER A 60 -16.81 17.41 8.57
N THR A 61 -17.21 16.39 7.80
CA THR A 61 -17.45 15.01 8.27
C THR A 61 -16.51 13.99 7.63
N GLY A 62 -15.61 14.44 6.77
CA GLY A 62 -14.65 13.62 6.05
C GLY A 62 -14.07 14.40 4.89
N ARG A 63 -12.76 14.27 4.65
CA ARG A 63 -12.14 14.85 3.45
C ARG A 63 -12.35 13.90 2.28
N PHE A 64 -12.65 14.45 1.09
CA PHE A 64 -12.86 13.61 -0.07
C PHE A 64 -11.54 12.96 -0.52
N SER A 65 -11.58 11.67 -0.79
CA SER A 65 -10.45 10.86 -1.25
C SER A 65 -10.97 9.75 -2.17
N VAL A 66 -10.21 8.66 -2.31
CA VAL A 66 -10.53 7.56 -3.21
C VAL A 66 -10.16 6.23 -2.59
N ARG A 67 -10.98 5.22 -2.85
CA ARG A 67 -10.65 3.81 -2.70
C ARG A 67 -11.14 3.04 -3.92
N LEU A 68 -10.20 2.40 -4.60
CA LEU A 68 -10.47 1.57 -5.76
C LEU A 68 -10.21 0.12 -5.41
N GLU A 69 -11.10 -0.76 -5.83
CA GLU A 69 -10.96 -2.20 -5.63
C GLU A 69 -11.11 -2.92 -6.97
N SER A 70 -10.15 -3.77 -7.35
CA SER A 70 -10.22 -4.47 -8.63
C SER A 70 -11.49 -5.32 -8.70
N LYS A 71 -12.16 -5.33 -9.86
CA LYS A 71 -13.40 -6.07 -10.11
C LYS A 71 -13.15 -7.58 -10.11
N LYS A 72 -13.14 -8.20 -8.95
CA LYS A 72 -13.37 -9.64 -8.76
C LYS A 72 -13.49 -9.97 -7.26
N HIS A 73 -14.28 -11.00 -6.98
CA HIS A 73 -14.56 -11.64 -5.68
C HIS A 73 -15.17 -10.73 -4.58
N PRO A 74 -16.16 -11.23 -3.83
CA PRO A 74 -16.67 -10.54 -2.65
C PRO A 74 -15.59 -10.46 -1.56
N ASN A 75 -15.53 -9.33 -0.85
CA ASN A 75 -14.66 -9.17 0.30
C ASN A 75 -15.02 -10.22 1.38
N ASN A 76 -14.02 -10.98 1.82
CA ASN A 76 -14.15 -12.02 2.84
C ASN A 76 -12.99 -11.94 3.84
N TRP A 77 -12.60 -10.72 4.20
CA TRP A 77 -11.60 -10.48 5.23
C TRP A 77 -12.09 -10.95 6.62
N PRO A 78 -11.21 -11.52 7.48
CA PRO A 78 -9.81 -11.88 7.24
C PRO A 78 -9.66 -13.30 6.64
N MET A 79 -10.75 -13.99 6.32
CA MET A 79 -10.75 -15.40 5.91
C MET A 79 -9.99 -15.68 4.62
N ASN A 80 -9.80 -14.68 3.77
CA ASN A 80 -8.99 -14.78 2.56
C ASN A 80 -7.63 -14.10 2.67
N GLY A 81 -7.29 -13.58 3.85
CA GLY A 81 -6.07 -12.84 4.13
C GLY A 81 -6.06 -11.43 3.55
N GLU A 82 -5.04 -10.66 3.92
CA GLU A 82 -4.71 -9.33 3.40
C GLU A 82 -3.18 -9.21 3.29
N ILE A 83 -2.73 -8.61 2.19
CA ILE A 83 -1.31 -8.43 1.88
C ILE A 83 -1.07 -6.94 1.65
N ASP A 84 -0.49 -6.27 2.62
CA ASP A 84 -0.13 -4.86 2.50
C ASP A 84 1.19 -4.77 1.76
N ILE A 85 1.11 -4.33 0.51
CA ILE A 85 2.26 -4.21 -0.39
C ILE A 85 3.06 -2.95 -0.06
N LEU A 86 2.36 -1.86 0.23
CA LEU A 86 2.93 -0.57 0.57
C LEU A 86 1.92 0.23 1.39
N GLU A 87 2.16 0.33 2.70
CA GLU A 87 1.32 1.08 3.64
C GLU A 87 2.15 2.06 4.46
N THR A 88 1.59 3.23 4.79
CA THR A 88 2.27 4.28 5.57
C THR A 88 1.26 5.14 6.35
N ALA A 89 1.68 5.78 7.45
CA ALA A 89 0.87 6.76 8.18
C ALA A 89 1.69 7.94 8.73
N ASN A 90 1.09 9.13 8.77
CA ASN A 90 1.57 10.35 9.46
C ASN A 90 3.04 10.74 9.29
N ILE A 91 3.49 10.88 8.06
CA ILE A 91 4.91 11.08 7.82
C ILE A 91 5.24 12.55 7.65
N GLN A 92 5.41 13.26 8.76
CA GLN A 92 5.77 14.68 8.73
C GLN A 92 7.20 14.93 9.23
N ASP A 93 7.63 14.24 10.29
CA ASP A 93 8.98 14.35 10.84
C ASP A 93 9.90 13.24 10.31
N PRO A 94 10.90 13.53 9.45
CA PRO A 94 11.86 12.54 8.94
C PRO A 94 12.75 11.91 10.03
N SER A 95 12.72 12.43 11.26
CA SER A 95 13.37 11.84 12.44
C SER A 95 12.45 10.98 13.30
N SER A 96 11.14 10.95 13.00
CA SER A 96 10.19 10.08 13.68
C SER A 96 10.46 8.60 13.33
N PRO A 97 10.44 7.68 14.32
CA PRO A 97 10.64 6.26 14.08
C PRO A 97 9.53 5.64 13.20
N ASP A 98 8.40 6.33 13.05
CA ASP A 98 7.20 5.85 12.36
C ASP A 98 7.17 6.21 10.87
N THR A 99 8.28 6.72 10.30
CA THR A 99 8.36 7.15 8.89
C THR A 99 8.67 6.04 7.89
N SER A 100 8.63 4.78 8.31
CA SER A 100 8.92 3.65 7.43
C SER A 100 7.67 3.22 6.68
N ALA A 101 7.83 2.84 5.41
CA ALA A 101 6.80 2.04 4.77
C ALA A 101 6.75 0.64 5.39
N ILE A 102 5.53 0.13 5.44
CA ILE A 102 5.17 -1.13 6.07
C ILE A 102 4.69 -2.06 4.97
N MET A 103 5.18 -3.30 5.04
CA MET A 103 4.57 -4.43 4.37
C MET A 103 4.11 -5.42 5.42
N ALA A 104 2.86 -5.84 5.34
CA ALA A 104 2.24 -6.64 6.38
C ALA A 104 1.40 -7.76 5.79
N LEU A 105 1.16 -8.77 6.61
CA LEU A 105 0.18 -9.81 6.34
C LEU A 105 -0.81 -9.88 7.50
N HIS A 106 -2.10 -9.91 7.16
CA HIS A 106 -3.19 -10.17 8.11
C HIS A 106 -3.92 -11.45 7.69
N THR A 107 -4.17 -12.31 8.67
CA THR A 107 -4.67 -13.67 8.48
C THR A 107 -5.62 -14.07 9.59
N THR A 108 -6.32 -15.19 9.41
CA THR A 108 -6.90 -15.95 10.52
C THR A 108 -5.80 -16.60 11.37
N GLU A 109 -6.14 -17.12 12.55
CA GLU A 109 -5.20 -17.85 13.43
C GLU A 109 -4.42 -18.95 12.68
N GLY A 110 -3.13 -19.11 13.00
CA GLY A 110 -2.28 -20.21 12.50
C GLY A 110 -1.10 -19.78 11.62
N CYS A 111 -0.89 -18.48 11.41
CA CYS A 111 0.20 -17.93 10.61
C CYS A 111 1.14 -17.06 11.47
N THR A 112 2.42 -17.42 11.56
CA THR A 112 3.42 -16.63 12.29
C THR A 112 4.80 -16.65 11.63
N MET A 113 5.53 -15.55 11.76
CA MET A 113 6.93 -15.40 11.41
C MET A 113 7.87 -15.58 12.61
N GLN A 114 7.35 -15.99 13.78
CA GLN A 114 8.13 -16.12 14.99
C GLN A 114 9.20 -17.22 14.86
N SER A 115 10.46 -16.83 15.04
CA SER A 115 11.63 -17.69 14.85
C SER A 115 11.68 -18.35 13.46
N VAL A 116 11.13 -17.68 12.45
CA VAL A 116 11.26 -18.06 11.04
C VAL A 116 12.47 -17.31 10.47
N GLN A 117 13.35 -18.01 9.76
CA GLN A 117 14.42 -17.36 8.99
C GLN A 117 13.80 -16.66 7.78
N ARG A 118 14.06 -15.36 7.64
CA ARG A 118 13.52 -14.52 6.57
C ARG A 118 14.66 -13.96 5.73
N GLU A 119 14.64 -14.24 4.44
CA GLU A 119 15.69 -13.77 3.53
C GLU A 119 15.29 -12.43 2.91
N MET A 120 15.45 -11.35 3.67
CA MET A 120 15.00 -10.02 3.28
C MET A 120 15.97 -8.90 3.66
N THR A 121 15.90 -7.76 2.96
CA THR A 121 16.67 -6.56 3.28
C THR A 121 16.01 -5.70 4.36
N GLY A 122 14.68 -5.70 4.45
CA GLY A 122 13.89 -4.98 5.46
C GLY A 122 14.09 -5.47 6.89
N SER A 123 13.44 -4.79 7.83
CA SER A 123 13.44 -5.10 9.27
C SER A 123 12.19 -5.86 9.64
N ALA A 124 12.31 -7.02 10.31
CA ALA A 124 11.16 -7.71 10.87
C ALA A 124 10.57 -6.89 12.03
N GLY A 125 9.26 -6.67 12.02
CA GLY A 125 8.49 -6.10 13.13
C GLY A 125 7.76 -7.19 13.91
N GLN A 126 6.46 -6.98 14.16
CA GLN A 126 5.57 -8.00 14.72
C GLN A 126 5.62 -9.27 13.84
N SER A 127 5.57 -10.43 14.49
CA SER A 127 5.68 -11.74 13.86
C SER A 127 4.37 -12.52 13.80
N ASP A 128 3.37 -12.20 14.63
CA ASP A 128 2.04 -12.83 14.57
C ASP A 128 1.17 -12.15 13.50
N CYS A 129 0.72 -12.94 12.52
CA CYS A 129 -0.07 -12.44 11.40
C CYS A 129 -1.59 -12.47 11.68
N HIS A 130 -2.02 -12.95 12.86
CA HIS A 130 -3.44 -13.09 13.18
C HIS A 130 -4.10 -11.72 13.41
N ASN A 131 -5.15 -11.42 12.65
CA ASN A 131 -5.84 -10.13 12.69
C ASN A 131 -6.47 -9.79 14.06
N ALA A 132 -6.84 -10.81 14.84
CA ALA A 132 -7.49 -10.63 16.15
C ALA A 132 -6.50 -10.46 17.31
N THR A 133 -5.19 -10.42 17.05
CA THR A 133 -4.15 -10.20 18.06
C THR A 133 -3.42 -8.88 17.80
N ASN A 134 -2.69 -8.39 18.81
CA ASN A 134 -1.80 -7.23 18.68
C ASN A 134 -2.45 -6.01 18.00
N TYR A 135 -3.72 -5.72 18.30
CA TYR A 135 -4.47 -4.61 17.70
C TYR A 135 -4.50 -4.66 16.16
N ASN A 136 -4.58 -5.86 15.59
CA ASN A 136 -4.54 -6.07 14.14
C ASN A 136 -3.27 -5.52 13.48
N THR A 137 -2.10 -5.50 14.15
CA THR A 137 -0.83 -5.08 13.51
C THR A 137 -0.43 -6.04 12.38
N GLY A 138 -0.85 -7.31 12.45
CA GLY A 138 -0.36 -8.34 11.53
C GLY A 138 1.13 -8.59 11.70
N CYS A 139 1.70 -9.42 10.83
CA CYS A 139 3.14 -9.64 10.82
C CYS A 139 3.80 -8.71 9.81
N VAL A 140 4.79 -7.95 10.28
CA VAL A 140 5.26 -6.74 9.61
C VAL A 140 6.71 -6.85 9.17
N VAL A 141 7.01 -6.21 8.05
CA VAL A 141 8.35 -5.79 7.66
C VAL A 141 8.34 -4.28 7.41
N THR A 142 9.31 -3.58 7.99
CA THR A 142 9.54 -2.17 7.70
C THR A 142 10.76 -1.98 6.82
N THR A 143 10.75 -0.92 6.02
CA THR A 143 11.89 -0.54 5.18
C THR A 143 13.05 -0.04 6.03
N LYS A 144 14.27 -0.56 5.83
CA LYS A 144 15.49 -0.03 6.49
C LYS A 144 16.11 1.16 5.77
N ASP A 145 15.91 1.22 4.45
CA ASP A 145 16.50 2.22 3.57
C ASP A 145 15.39 3.07 2.94
N TYR A 146 15.29 4.29 3.46
CA TYR A 146 14.28 5.27 3.08
C TYR A 146 14.42 5.78 1.64
N SER A 147 15.53 5.50 0.96
CA SER A 147 15.77 5.96 -0.42
C SER A 147 15.02 5.15 -1.48
N SER A 148 14.51 3.97 -1.11
CA SER A 148 13.91 3.01 -2.06
C SER A 148 12.39 3.07 -2.13
N ILE A 149 11.72 3.70 -1.14
CA ILE A 149 10.25 3.72 -1.02
C ILE A 149 9.77 5.10 -0.53
N ASP A 150 8.61 5.53 -1.03
CA ASP A 150 7.87 6.68 -0.52
C ASP A 150 7.33 6.37 0.88
N GLY A 151 8.11 6.71 1.88
CA GLY A 151 7.71 6.79 3.28
C GLY A 151 7.87 8.20 3.79
N GLY A 152 7.28 9.20 3.09
CA GLY A 152 7.08 10.64 3.41
C GLY A 152 8.19 11.49 4.07
N ASN A 153 9.33 10.92 4.41
CA ASN A 153 10.51 11.60 4.95
C ASN A 153 11.32 12.27 3.82
N ALA A 154 12.49 12.81 4.16
CA ALA A 154 13.34 13.49 3.18
C ALA A 154 13.73 12.59 1.99
N ALA A 155 13.89 11.28 2.23
CA ALA A 155 14.26 10.33 1.19
C ALA A 155 13.05 9.94 0.31
N ALA A 156 11.85 9.90 0.87
CA ALA A 156 10.60 9.73 0.14
C ALA A 156 10.22 10.96 -0.72
N ARG A 157 10.44 12.17 -0.20
CA ARG A 157 10.36 13.41 -0.99
C ARG A 157 11.42 13.44 -2.09
N ALA A 158 12.63 12.98 -1.80
CA ALA A 158 13.69 12.82 -2.80
C ALA A 158 13.34 11.74 -3.84
N PHE A 159 12.66 10.67 -3.42
CA PHE A 159 12.16 9.59 -4.26
C PHE A 159 11.08 10.06 -5.22
N ASN A 160 10.05 10.76 -4.73
CA ASN A 160 9.04 11.40 -5.57
C ASN A 160 9.66 12.49 -6.46
N ALA A 161 10.60 13.28 -5.95
CA ALA A 161 11.34 14.26 -6.74
C ALA A 161 12.26 13.64 -7.82
N ALA A 162 12.68 12.39 -7.64
CA ALA A 162 13.41 11.60 -8.63
C ALA A 162 12.48 10.86 -9.62
N GLY A 163 11.17 11.16 -9.62
CA GLY A 163 10.18 10.54 -10.51
C GLY A 163 9.46 9.32 -9.93
N GLY A 164 9.51 9.14 -8.60
CA GLY A 164 8.79 8.11 -7.85
C GLY A 164 9.45 6.72 -7.88
N SER A 165 8.66 5.71 -7.47
CA SER A 165 9.08 4.31 -7.58
C SER A 165 9.22 3.92 -9.05
N GLY A 166 10.17 3.03 -9.33
CA GLY A 166 10.23 2.36 -10.62
C GLY A 166 9.13 1.32 -10.67
N ILE A 167 9.26 0.29 -9.82
CA ILE A 167 8.31 -0.83 -9.77
C ILE A 167 8.20 -1.38 -8.35
N VAL A 168 6.97 -1.65 -7.90
CA VAL A 168 6.69 -2.48 -6.72
C VAL A 168 6.18 -3.83 -7.19
N ALA A 169 6.78 -4.91 -6.72
CA ALA A 169 6.49 -6.27 -7.17
C ALA A 169 6.13 -7.19 -6.01
N LEU A 170 5.02 -7.91 -6.15
CA LEU A 170 4.58 -8.98 -5.26
C LEU A 170 4.75 -10.34 -5.97
N GLU A 171 5.47 -11.26 -5.35
CA GLU A 171 5.46 -12.68 -5.71
C GLU A 171 4.71 -13.47 -4.64
N TRP A 172 3.56 -14.01 -5.01
CA TRP A 172 2.72 -14.84 -4.15
C TRP A 172 2.74 -16.29 -4.64
N ARG A 173 3.27 -17.18 -3.79
CA ARG A 173 3.48 -18.61 -4.06
C ARG A 173 3.21 -19.45 -2.82
N GLU A 174 3.16 -20.78 -2.96
CA GLU A 174 2.92 -21.69 -1.83
C GLU A 174 4.07 -21.64 -0.80
N GLU A 175 5.30 -21.36 -1.24
CA GLU A 175 6.48 -21.29 -0.37
C GLU A 175 6.56 -19.98 0.43
N GLY A 176 5.71 -19.00 0.15
CA GLY A 176 5.73 -17.71 0.82
C GLY A 176 5.30 -16.54 -0.06
N ILE A 177 5.26 -15.37 0.57
CA ILE A 177 4.99 -14.10 -0.09
C ILE A 177 6.27 -13.26 -0.04
N ARG A 178 6.69 -12.72 -1.19
CA ARG A 178 7.85 -11.83 -1.30
C ARG A 178 7.49 -10.53 -1.98
N LEU A 179 8.16 -9.47 -1.53
CA LEU A 179 7.97 -8.12 -2.04
C LEU A 179 9.31 -7.51 -2.43
N TRP A 180 9.32 -6.77 -3.53
CA TRP A 180 10.43 -5.96 -3.97
C TRP A 180 9.95 -4.55 -4.28
N VAL A 181 10.83 -3.58 -4.03
CA VAL A 181 10.67 -2.24 -4.56
C VAL A 181 11.94 -1.88 -5.31
N PHE A 182 11.77 -1.56 -6.59
CA PHE A 182 12.85 -1.17 -7.50
C PHE A 182 12.76 0.34 -7.75
N PRO A 183 13.83 1.10 -7.46
CA PRO A 183 13.87 2.52 -7.81
C PRO A 183 13.95 2.70 -9.33
N ARG A 184 13.44 3.83 -9.83
CA ARG A 184 13.34 4.14 -11.27
C ARG A 184 14.68 4.09 -12.03
N GLU A 185 15.77 4.46 -11.36
CA GLU A 185 17.14 4.50 -11.93
C GLU A 185 17.82 3.11 -11.92
N GLU A 186 17.29 2.11 -11.21
CA GLU A 186 17.83 0.76 -11.29
C GLU A 186 17.31 0.04 -12.53
N GLY A 187 18.19 -0.70 -13.22
CA GLY A 187 17.85 -1.58 -14.35
C GLY A 187 16.79 -2.67 -14.05
N GLY A 188 16.15 -2.64 -12.88
CA GLY A 188 14.93 -3.39 -12.55
C GLY A 188 13.79 -3.11 -13.52
N LEU A 189 13.65 -1.87 -14.02
CA LEU A 189 12.70 -1.54 -15.09
C LEU A 189 12.92 -2.41 -16.34
N GLN A 190 14.17 -2.57 -16.78
CA GLN A 190 14.50 -3.43 -17.95
C GLN A 190 14.30 -4.93 -17.65
N ARG A 191 14.57 -5.38 -16.42
CA ARG A 191 14.38 -6.79 -16.01
C ARG A 191 12.91 -7.18 -15.87
N MET A 192 12.02 -6.24 -15.56
CA MET A 192 10.60 -6.51 -15.30
C MET A 192 9.67 -6.07 -16.42
N ILE A 193 9.80 -4.85 -16.95
CA ILE A 193 8.87 -4.28 -17.93
C ILE A 193 9.21 -4.74 -19.36
N GLY A 194 10.48 -5.05 -19.61
CA GLY A 194 10.96 -5.50 -20.93
C GLY A 194 10.65 -6.96 -21.27
N SER A 195 10.17 -7.75 -20.31
CA SER A 195 9.86 -9.18 -20.50
C SER A 195 8.37 -9.43 -20.29
N SER A 196 7.73 -10.13 -21.23
CA SER A 196 6.39 -10.70 -21.04
C SER A 196 6.36 -11.87 -20.05
N MET A 197 7.53 -12.25 -19.53
CA MET A 197 7.74 -13.36 -18.59
C MET A 197 8.71 -12.91 -17.49
N PRO A 198 8.24 -12.28 -16.41
CA PRO A 198 9.09 -11.94 -15.27
C PRO A 198 9.64 -13.19 -14.57
N ASP A 199 10.88 -13.10 -14.11
CA ASP A 199 11.55 -14.15 -13.32
C ASP A 199 12.07 -13.58 -11.98
N PRO A 200 11.33 -13.78 -10.88
CA PRO A 200 11.74 -13.32 -9.56
C PRO A 200 13.05 -13.92 -9.04
N SER A 201 13.51 -15.05 -9.60
CA SER A 201 14.74 -15.71 -9.14
C SER A 201 16.01 -14.90 -9.41
N VAL A 202 15.97 -13.98 -10.38
CA VAL A 202 17.10 -13.10 -10.76
C VAL A 202 17.00 -11.69 -10.20
N TRP A 203 15.99 -11.39 -9.38
CA TRP A 203 15.76 -10.06 -8.82
C TRP A 203 16.59 -9.75 -7.58
N GLY A 204 17.28 -10.75 -7.04
CA GLY A 204 18.03 -10.62 -5.79
C GLY A 204 17.14 -10.68 -4.56
N ARG A 205 17.67 -10.22 -3.43
CA ARG A 205 17.00 -10.36 -2.13
C ARG A 205 15.77 -9.43 -2.05
N PRO A 206 14.58 -9.93 -1.65
CA PRO A 206 13.39 -9.11 -1.50
C PRO A 206 13.52 -8.13 -0.33
N ILE A 207 12.68 -7.09 -0.33
CA ILE A 207 12.56 -6.19 0.82
C ILE A 207 11.80 -6.83 1.98
N ALA A 208 10.78 -7.64 1.67
CA ALA A 208 10.04 -8.44 2.64
C ALA A 208 9.89 -9.87 2.14
N ASP A 209 10.07 -10.84 3.04
CA ASP A 209 9.95 -12.27 2.76
C ASP A 209 9.13 -12.92 3.87
N PHE A 210 7.96 -13.47 3.57
CA PHE A 210 7.07 -14.14 4.51
C PHE A 210 6.98 -15.63 4.13
N PRO A 211 7.90 -16.48 4.64
CA PRO A 211 7.97 -17.89 4.23
C PRO A 211 6.85 -18.72 4.83
N SER A 212 6.50 -19.82 4.16
CA SER A 212 5.45 -20.73 4.65
C SER A 212 5.86 -21.65 5.81
N THR A 213 7.08 -21.52 6.32
CA THR A 213 7.66 -22.38 7.39
C THR A 213 6.76 -22.55 8.62
N LYS A 214 6.02 -21.50 8.99
CA LYS A 214 5.03 -21.51 10.09
C LYS A 214 3.75 -20.75 9.70
N CYS A 215 3.43 -20.76 8.42
CA CYS A 215 2.25 -20.11 7.87
C CYS A 215 1.84 -20.83 6.59
N ASP A 216 0.72 -21.55 6.61
CA ASP A 216 0.19 -22.16 5.39
C ASP A 216 -0.42 -21.07 4.49
N ILE A 217 0.34 -20.63 3.50
CA ILE A 217 -0.06 -19.53 2.60
C ILE A 217 -1.35 -19.87 1.85
N GLY A 218 -1.53 -21.12 1.40
CA GLY A 218 -2.74 -21.53 0.68
C GLY A 218 -3.99 -21.60 1.57
N ALA A 219 -3.80 -21.89 2.87
CA ALA A 219 -4.87 -21.89 3.86
C ALA A 219 -5.33 -20.48 4.24
N HIS A 220 -4.45 -19.48 4.19
CA HIS A 220 -4.76 -18.11 4.62
C HIS A 220 -5.04 -17.14 3.47
N PHE A 221 -4.43 -17.32 2.30
CA PHE A 221 -4.54 -16.38 1.19
C PHE A 221 -5.21 -17.03 -0.02
N ARG A 222 -6.21 -16.36 -0.59
CA ARG A 222 -6.91 -16.78 -1.82
C ARG A 222 -7.79 -15.66 -2.35
N ASN A 223 -8.05 -15.64 -3.66
CA ASN A 223 -9.05 -14.75 -4.29
C ASN A 223 -8.92 -13.28 -3.87
N GLN A 224 -7.69 -12.75 -3.90
CA GLN A 224 -7.39 -11.37 -3.51
C GLN A 224 -7.87 -10.36 -4.55
N SER A 225 -8.24 -9.18 -4.07
CA SER A 225 -8.49 -7.98 -4.87
C SER A 225 -7.35 -6.99 -4.69
N ILE A 226 -6.97 -6.29 -5.76
CA ILE A 226 -6.04 -5.17 -5.66
C ILE A 226 -6.82 -3.97 -5.15
N ILE A 227 -6.39 -3.40 -4.02
CA ILE A 227 -6.97 -2.20 -3.43
C ILE A 227 -5.93 -1.07 -3.51
N VAL A 228 -6.39 0.10 -3.92
CA VAL A 228 -5.60 1.33 -3.84
C VAL A 228 -6.47 2.41 -3.22
N ASN A 229 -6.03 2.95 -2.10
CA ASN A 229 -6.72 4.04 -1.43
C ASN A 229 -5.74 5.03 -0.81
N ILE A 230 -6.29 6.17 -0.41
CA ILE A 230 -5.67 7.06 0.57
C ILE A 230 -6.74 7.30 1.63
N ASP A 231 -6.62 6.58 2.74
CA ASP A 231 -7.43 6.85 3.92
C ASP A 231 -6.83 8.03 4.72
N LEU A 232 -7.64 8.67 5.56
CA LEU A 232 -7.23 9.84 6.35
C LEU A 232 -7.72 9.67 7.78
N CYS A 233 -6.83 9.79 8.76
CA CYS A 233 -7.11 9.42 10.16
C CYS A 233 -7.42 7.91 10.29
N GLY A 234 -8.32 7.51 11.19
CA GLY A 234 -8.59 6.10 11.43
C GLY A 234 -7.56 5.43 12.35
N TYR A 235 -7.77 4.15 12.64
CA TYR A 235 -7.12 3.46 13.77
C TYR A 235 -5.59 3.51 13.73
N MET A 236 -4.99 3.21 12.57
CA MET A 236 -3.53 3.19 12.41
C MET A 236 -2.95 4.60 12.54
N THR A 237 -3.57 5.58 11.89
CA THR A 237 -3.14 6.97 11.89
C THR A 237 -3.23 7.58 13.29
N GLU A 238 -4.34 7.36 14.01
CA GLU A 238 -4.48 7.91 15.36
C GLU A 238 -3.48 7.28 16.34
N ALA A 239 -3.10 6.02 16.14
CA ALA A 239 -2.13 5.32 17.00
C ALA A 239 -0.72 5.94 16.95
N THR A 240 -0.35 6.63 15.87
CA THR A 240 0.97 7.27 15.70
C THR A 240 0.90 8.80 15.64
N TRP A 241 -0.29 9.39 15.81
CA TRP A 241 -0.49 10.83 15.60
C TRP A 241 0.36 11.69 16.54
N GLU A 242 0.43 11.34 17.83
CA GLU A 242 1.19 12.11 18.83
C GLU A 242 2.70 12.13 18.56
N SER A 243 3.28 11.01 18.05
CA SER A 243 4.70 10.86 17.73
C SER A 243 5.08 11.30 16.31
N SER A 244 4.11 11.65 15.48
CA SER A 244 4.31 11.94 14.06
C SER A 244 4.97 13.30 13.75
N GLY A 245 4.86 14.25 14.68
CA GLY A 245 5.21 15.64 14.44
C GLY A 245 4.19 16.44 13.63
N CYS A 246 2.98 15.92 13.38
CA CYS A 246 1.92 16.57 12.60
C CYS A 246 1.33 17.87 13.22
N GLY A 247 1.80 18.28 14.41
CA GLY A 247 1.35 19.48 15.11
C GLY A 247 0.28 19.19 16.18
N PRO A 248 -0.19 20.22 16.90
CA PRO A 248 -0.98 20.03 18.12
C PRO A 248 -2.46 19.74 17.88
N GLN A 249 -2.95 19.87 16.65
CA GLN A 249 -4.35 19.58 16.32
C GLN A 249 -4.59 18.07 16.38
N SER A 250 -5.84 17.64 16.61
CA SER A 250 -6.22 16.26 16.32
C SER A 250 -6.12 15.96 14.83
N CYS A 251 -6.00 14.68 14.44
CA CYS A 251 -5.96 14.30 13.03
C CYS A 251 -7.18 14.83 12.27
N VAL A 252 -8.37 14.63 12.84
CA VAL A 252 -9.64 15.09 12.24
C VAL A 252 -9.65 16.60 12.02
N GLU A 253 -9.23 17.39 13.02
CA GLU A 253 -9.16 18.85 12.87
C GLU A 253 -8.14 19.26 11.80
N PHE A 254 -6.98 18.60 11.75
CA PHE A 254 -5.95 18.88 10.76
C PHE A 254 -6.48 18.57 9.35
N VAL A 255 -7.01 17.35 9.14
CA VAL A 255 -7.54 16.89 7.86
C VAL A 255 -8.70 17.79 7.40
N ALA A 256 -9.65 18.13 8.27
CA ALA A 256 -10.78 18.98 7.87
C ALA A 256 -10.33 20.38 7.42
N ASN A 257 -9.41 21.02 8.15
CA ASN A 257 -9.14 22.45 7.99
C ASN A 257 -7.94 22.80 7.11
N ASN A 258 -7.13 21.82 6.69
CA ASN A 258 -5.90 22.09 5.94
C ASN A 258 -5.91 21.43 4.55
N PRO A 259 -6.83 21.79 3.64
CA PRO A 259 -6.95 21.15 2.32
C PRO A 259 -5.66 21.20 1.51
N LEU A 260 -4.91 22.31 1.59
CA LEU A 260 -3.66 22.48 0.86
C LEU A 260 -2.50 21.60 1.38
N ALA A 261 -2.62 20.99 2.56
CA ALA A 261 -1.62 20.05 3.06
C ALA A 261 -1.57 18.76 2.25
N PHE A 262 -2.63 18.44 1.51
CA PHE A 262 -2.79 17.20 0.75
C PHE A 262 -2.42 17.33 -0.73
N GLN A 263 -1.78 18.44 -1.14
CA GLN A 263 -1.36 18.66 -2.55
C GLN A 263 -0.47 17.54 -3.12
N ASN A 264 0.31 16.89 -2.25
CA ASN A 264 1.18 15.77 -2.63
C ASN A 264 0.64 14.41 -2.15
N ALA A 265 -0.60 14.35 -1.66
CA ALA A 265 -1.24 13.10 -1.26
C ALA A 265 -1.97 12.50 -2.48
N TYR A 266 -1.20 11.88 -3.36
CA TYR A 266 -1.72 11.18 -4.53
C TYR A 266 -0.87 9.97 -4.88
N TRP A 267 -1.51 8.99 -5.51
CA TRP A 267 -0.85 7.97 -6.28
C TRP A 267 -0.91 8.32 -7.77
N GLU A 268 0.22 8.16 -8.46
CA GLU A 268 0.28 8.18 -9.92
C GLU A 268 0.83 6.85 -10.42
N PHE A 269 0.04 6.14 -11.22
CA PHE A 269 0.42 4.85 -11.80
C PHE A 269 0.54 4.94 -13.31
N GLY A 270 1.60 4.33 -13.84
CA GLY A 270 1.72 4.04 -15.27
C GLY A 270 0.92 2.81 -15.66
N GLU A 271 1.15 1.69 -14.97
CA GLU A 271 0.47 0.43 -15.26
C GLU A 271 0.41 -0.52 -14.05
N PHE A 272 -0.58 -1.42 -14.07
CA PHE A 272 -0.61 -2.64 -13.26
C PHE A 272 -0.55 -3.85 -14.19
N ARG A 273 0.30 -4.82 -13.85
CA ARG A 273 0.42 -6.11 -14.56
C ARG A 273 0.30 -7.26 -13.57
N VAL A 274 -0.44 -8.29 -13.94
CA VAL A 274 -0.60 -9.52 -13.16
C VAL A 274 -0.16 -10.69 -14.03
N TYR A 275 0.66 -11.57 -13.46
CA TYR A 275 1.21 -12.74 -14.15
C TYR A 275 0.81 -14.00 -13.41
N GLN A 276 0.69 -15.11 -14.12
CA GLN A 276 0.48 -16.42 -13.52
C GLN A 276 1.69 -17.32 -13.79
N ALA A 277 2.19 -18.00 -12.75
CA ALA A 277 3.23 -19.00 -12.90
C ALA A 277 2.74 -20.18 -13.76
N ILE A 278 3.65 -20.75 -14.56
CA ILE A 278 3.40 -21.97 -15.37
C ILE A 278 3.80 -23.19 -14.56
#